data_AF-A0A960RPR6-F1
#
_entry.id   AF-A0A960RPR6-F1
#
_cell.length_a   1.000
_cell.length_b   1.000
_cell.length_c   1.000
_cell.angle_alpha   90.00
_cell.angle_beta   90.00
_cell.angle_gamma   90.00
#
_symmetry.space_group_name_H-M   'P 1'
#
loop_
_entity.id
_entity.type
_entity.pdbx_description
1 polymer ?
#
loop_
_entity_poly.entity_id
_entity_poly.type
_entity_poly.pdbx_seq_one_letter_code
_entity_poly.pdbx_strand_id
1 'polypeptide(L)'
;MENPDSSPIWVPPREDPKMLHSVMKEFGVHHITAQILLSRGITAPELLHNFLYAKLPQLNDPELFSEMGSAVKRIQQALDKHEKIMVYGDNDVDGMSGTT
;
A
#
# COMPACT_ATOMS: atom_id res chain seq x y z
N MET A 1 -6.63 35.01 -18.21
CA MET A 1 -6.18 35.74 -17.02
C MET A 1 -5.84 34.68 -15.98
N GLU A 2 -4.56 34.31 -15.92
CA GLU A 2 -4.05 33.38 -14.90
C GLU A 2 -4.01 34.11 -13.56
N ASN A 3 -4.51 33.45 -12.51
CA ASN A 3 -4.58 34.01 -11.18
C ASN A 3 -3.15 34.12 -10.61
N PRO A 4 -2.62 35.32 -10.32
CA PRO A 4 -1.19 35.53 -10.01
C PRO A 4 -0.76 35.03 -8.62
N ASP A 5 -1.60 34.27 -7.92
CA ASP A 5 -1.42 33.91 -6.50
C ASP A 5 -1.53 32.40 -6.24
N SER A 6 -1.07 31.57 -7.17
CA SER A 6 -1.06 30.10 -7.04
C SER A 6 0.29 29.56 -6.54
N SER A 7 0.89 30.20 -5.54
CA SER A 7 2.07 29.64 -4.88
C SER A 7 1.70 28.38 -4.08
N PRO A 8 2.54 27.33 -4.05
CA PRO A 8 2.24 26.14 -3.28
C PRO A 8 2.13 26.47 -1.79
N ILE A 9 1.00 26.08 -1.17
CA ILE A 9 0.76 26.26 0.26
C ILE A 9 1.50 25.16 1.02
N TRP A 10 2.43 25.55 1.89
CA TRP A 10 3.07 24.64 2.83
C TRP A 10 2.14 24.41 4.02
N VAL A 11 1.73 23.15 4.21
CA VAL A 11 0.92 22.74 5.36
C VAL A 11 1.80 21.95 6.33
N PRO A 12 2.07 22.47 7.54
CA PRO A 12 2.84 21.74 8.53
C PRO A 12 2.05 20.52 9.04
N PRO A 13 2.74 19.43 9.41
CA PRO A 13 2.09 18.26 9.99
C PRO A 13 1.42 18.61 11.32
N ARG A 14 0.32 17.93 11.63
CA ARG A 14 -0.35 18.07 12.92
C ARG A 14 0.46 17.40 14.03
N GLU A 15 0.68 18.12 15.12
CA GLU A 15 1.38 17.59 16.30
C GLU A 15 0.38 17.18 17.38
N ASP A 16 0.54 15.96 17.90
CA ASP A 16 -0.12 15.49 19.11
C ASP A 16 0.93 14.85 20.04
N PRO A 17 1.49 15.62 20.99
CA PRO A 17 2.56 15.15 21.85
C PRO A 17 2.18 13.93 22.70
N LYS A 18 0.89 13.77 23.05
CA LYS A 18 0.44 12.63 23.86
C LYS A 18 0.45 11.36 23.04
N MET A 19 -0.14 11.41 21.85
CA MET A 19 -0.12 10.29 20.90
C MET A 19 1.32 9.96 20.50
N LEU A 20 2.14 10.97 20.21
CA LEU A 20 3.55 10.80 19.85
C LEU A 20 4.31 10.02 20.93
N HIS A 21 4.19 10.43 22.19
CA HIS A 21 4.83 9.74 23.31
C HIS A 21 4.33 8.31 23.48
N SER A 22 3.01 8.08 23.30
CA SER A 22 2.43 6.73 23.35
C SER A 22 3.03 5.82 22.28
N VAL A 23 3.06 6.28 21.02
CA VAL A 23 3.59 5.51 19.89
C VAL A 23 5.07 5.21 20.07
N MET A 24 5.88 6.19 20.49
CA MET A 24 7.31 5.98 20.74
C MET A 24 7.54 4.92 21.82
N LYS A 25 6.76 4.97 22.92
CA LYS A 25 6.90 4.02 24.02
C LYS A 25 6.43 2.61 23.65
N GLU A 26 5.32 2.51 22.93
CA GLU A 26 4.68 1.23 22.58
C GLU A 26 5.42 0.49 21.46
N PHE A 27 5.84 1.20 20.41
CA PHE A 27 6.44 0.61 19.22
C PHE A 27 7.97 0.74 19.16
N GLY A 28 8.58 1.44 20.13
CA GLY A 28 10.04 1.59 20.22
C GLY A 28 10.65 2.36 19.04
N VAL A 29 9.87 3.19 18.36
CA VAL A 29 10.32 3.95 17.18
C VAL A 29 10.82 5.35 17.55
N HIS A 30 11.71 5.90 16.71
CA HIS A 30 12.23 7.26 16.87
C HIS A 30 11.13 8.32 16.69
N HIS A 31 11.29 9.48 17.33
CA HIS A 31 10.28 10.55 17.33
C HIS A 31 9.85 10.99 15.93
N ILE A 32 10.81 11.11 14.98
CA ILE A 32 10.50 11.48 13.58
C ILE A 32 9.62 10.41 12.92
N THR A 33 9.91 9.13 13.13
CA THR A 33 9.13 8.02 12.57
C THR A 33 7.70 8.05 13.12
N ALA A 34 7.55 8.21 14.45
CA ALA A 34 6.24 8.32 15.07
C ALA A 34 5.46 9.54 14.55
N GLN A 35 6.10 10.71 14.43
CA GLN A 35 5.48 11.93 13.91
C GLN A 35 5.01 11.73 12.46
N ILE A 36 5.81 11.09 11.62
CA ILE A 36 5.47 10.79 10.24
C ILE A 36 4.24 9.87 10.14
N LEU A 37 4.17 8.81 10.96
CA LEU A 37 3.04 7.88 10.96
C LEU A 37 1.74 8.57 11.37
N LEU A 38 1.78 9.35 12.45
CA LEU A 38 0.63 10.14 12.92
C LEU A 38 0.19 11.17 11.87
N SER A 39 1.14 11.83 11.20
CA SER A 39 0.85 12.80 10.14
C SER A 39 0.19 12.18 8.91
N ARG A 40 0.41 10.87 8.68
CA ARG A 40 -0.25 10.09 7.63
C ARG A 40 -1.60 9.51 8.06
N GLY A 41 -2.08 9.82 9.26
CA GLY A 41 -3.35 9.32 9.79
C GLY A 41 -3.27 7.90 10.35
N ILE A 42 -2.07 7.33 10.48
CA ILE A 42 -1.86 6.00 11.08
C ILE A 42 -1.81 6.17 12.59
N THR A 43 -2.97 6.25 13.22
CA THR A 43 -3.11 6.61 14.64
C THR A 43 -3.60 5.47 15.52
N ALA A 44 -4.29 4.47 14.96
CA ALA A 44 -4.75 3.32 15.73
C ALA A 44 -3.59 2.35 16.02
N PRO A 45 -3.46 1.80 17.24
CA PRO A 45 -2.41 0.86 17.59
C PRO A 45 -2.31 -0.35 16.64
N GLU A 46 -3.44 -0.90 16.22
CA GLU A 46 -3.49 -2.00 15.25
C GLU A 46 -2.94 -1.59 13.87
N LEU A 47 -3.31 -0.39 13.39
CA LEU A 47 -2.79 0.13 12.11
C LEU A 47 -1.28 0.40 12.19
N LEU A 48 -0.80 0.93 13.32
CA LEU A 48 0.62 1.15 13.58
C LEU A 48 1.39 -0.18 13.57
N HIS A 49 0.87 -1.18 14.28
CA HIS A 49 1.46 -2.52 14.32
C HIS A 49 1.51 -3.14 12.91
N ASN A 50 0.39 -3.16 12.20
CA ASN A 50 0.29 -3.77 10.87
C ASN A 50 1.16 -3.04 9.84
N PHE A 51 1.32 -1.73 9.96
CA PHE A 51 2.21 -0.97 9.08
C PHE A 51 3.69 -1.26 9.37
N LEU A 52 4.11 -1.23 10.64
CA LEU A 52 5.51 -1.40 11.04
C LEU A 52 6.00 -2.85 10.90
N TYR A 53 5.10 -3.81 11.09
CA TYR A 53 5.42 -5.23 11.12
C TYR A 53 4.58 -6.02 10.11
N ALA A 54 4.36 -5.45 8.93
CA ALA A 54 3.61 -6.06 7.85
C ALA A 54 4.17 -7.44 7.48
N LYS A 55 3.29 -8.43 7.31
CA LYS A 55 3.63 -9.81 6.91
C LYS A 55 2.83 -10.22 5.69
N LEU A 56 3.38 -11.13 4.87
CA LEU A 56 2.70 -11.67 3.69
C LEU A 56 1.28 -12.22 3.97
N PRO A 57 1.00 -12.92 5.09
CA PRO A 57 -0.36 -13.39 5.38
C PRO A 57 -1.38 -12.28 5.67
N GLN A 58 -0.95 -11.01 5.80
CA GLN A 58 -1.82 -9.85 5.99
C GLN A 58 -2.19 -9.17 4.67
N LEU A 59 -1.74 -9.69 3.53
CA LEU A 59 -2.22 -9.24 2.23
C LEU A 59 -3.72 -9.50 2.11
N ASN A 60 -4.40 -8.59 1.43
CA ASN A 60 -5.81 -8.75 1.11
C ASN A 60 -6.04 -10.01 0.27
N ASP A 61 -7.21 -10.62 0.45
CA ASP A 61 -7.63 -11.75 -0.38
C ASP A 61 -7.68 -11.33 -1.86
N PRO A 62 -6.96 -12.00 -2.76
CA PRO A 62 -7.04 -11.71 -4.20
C PRO A 62 -8.45 -11.82 -4.77
N GLU A 63 -9.36 -12.60 -4.17
CA GLU A 63 -10.76 -12.70 -4.61
C GLU A 63 -11.52 -11.37 -4.52
N LEU A 64 -10.99 -10.39 -3.79
CA LEU A 64 -11.54 -9.03 -3.73
C LEU A 64 -11.36 -8.26 -5.04
N PHE A 65 -10.45 -8.68 -5.92
CA PHE A 65 -10.35 -8.09 -7.25
C PHE A 65 -11.52 -8.53 -8.13
N SER A 66 -12.12 -7.56 -8.84
CA SER A 66 -13.17 -7.84 -9.82
C SER A 66 -12.73 -8.91 -10.82
N GLU A 67 -13.62 -9.87 -11.08
CA GLU A 67 -13.38 -10.99 -12.00
C GLU A 67 -12.21 -11.93 -11.64
N MET A 68 -11.62 -11.84 -10.44
CA MET A 68 -10.50 -12.72 -10.07
C MET A 68 -10.86 -14.21 -10.19
N GLY A 69 -12.04 -14.61 -9.70
CA GLY A 69 -12.53 -15.98 -9.83
C GLY A 69 -12.68 -16.43 -11.29
N SER A 70 -13.19 -15.55 -12.16
CA SER A 70 -13.30 -15.79 -13.60
C SER A 70 -11.93 -15.96 -14.26
N ALA A 71 -10.96 -15.11 -13.90
CA ALA A 71 -9.60 -15.14 -14.42
C ALA A 71 -8.86 -16.43 -14.03
N VAL A 72 -8.91 -16.80 -12.75
CA VAL A 72 -8.33 -18.06 -12.24
C VAL A 72 -8.92 -19.26 -12.98
N LYS A 73 -10.26 -19.31 -13.11
CA LYS A 73 -10.94 -20.40 -13.83
C LYS A 73 -10.52 -20.48 -15.29
N ARG A 74 -10.36 -19.34 -15.97
CA ARG A 74 -9.93 -19.30 -17.38
C ARG A 74 -8.51 -19.82 -17.55
N ILE A 75 -7.59 -19.47 -16.65
CA ILE A 75 -6.20 -19.94 -16.66
C ILE A 75 -6.16 -21.45 -16.38
N GLN A 76 -6.90 -21.93 -15.38
CA GLN A 76 -6.97 -23.37 -15.07
C GLN A 76 -7.48 -24.17 -16.28
N GLN A 77 -8.51 -23.68 -16.98
CA GLN A 77 -8.99 -24.31 -18.21
C GLN A 77 -7.95 -24.34 -19.33
N ALA A 78 -7.13 -23.29 -19.50
CA ALA A 78 -6.04 -23.30 -20.47
C ALA A 78 -4.99 -24.36 -20.14
N LEU A 79 -4.65 -24.50 -18.85
CA LEU A 79 -3.71 -25.51 -18.37
C LEU A 79 -4.24 -26.93 -18.63
N ASP A 80 -5.49 -27.21 -18.25
CA ASP A 80 -6.13 -28.52 -18.42
C ASP A 80 -6.22 -28.94 -19.90
N LYS A 81 -6.38 -27.97 -20.80
CA LYS A 81 -6.49 -28.18 -22.25
C LYS A 81 -5.16 -28.06 -23.00
N HIS A 82 -4.06 -27.81 -22.31
CA HIS A 82 -2.75 -27.52 -22.91
C HIS A 82 -2.78 -26.40 -23.97
N GLU A 83 -3.57 -25.36 -23.71
CA GLU A 83 -3.60 -24.15 -24.55
C GLU A 83 -2.30 -23.36 -24.40
N LYS A 84 -1.86 -22.69 -25.47
CA LYS A 84 -0.75 -21.74 -25.37
C LYS A 84 -1.19 -20.52 -24.57
N ILE A 85 -0.41 -20.17 -23.55
CA ILE A 85 -0.61 -18.97 -22.74
C ILE A 85 0.47 -17.97 -23.11
N MET A 86 0.06 -16.75 -23.46
CA MET A 86 0.96 -15.61 -23.68
C MET A 86 0.77 -14.64 -22.52
N VAL A 87 1.86 -14.31 -21.84
CA VAL A 87 1.90 -13.26 -20.82
C VAL A 87 2.45 -12.01 -21.48
N TYR A 88 1.68 -10.91 -21.44
CA TYR A 88 2.05 -9.62 -22.03
C TYR A 88 1.95 -8.54 -20.97
N GLY A 89 3.07 -7.89 -20.67
CA GLY A 89 3.18 -6.79 -19.71
C GLY A 89 3.54 -5.49 -20.39
N ASP A 90 3.39 -4.38 -19.68
CA ASP A 90 3.94 -3.08 -20.05
C ASP A 90 5.43 -2.98 -19.71
N ASN A 91 6.07 -1.95 -20.26
CA ASN A 91 7.53 -1.77 -20.26
C ASN A 91 8.02 -0.94 -19.05
N ASP A 92 7.25 -0.90 -17.96
CA ASP A 92 7.73 -0.37 -16.69
C ASP A 92 8.22 -1.50 -15.77
N VAL A 93 8.70 -1.12 -14.59
CA VAL A 93 9.37 -2.05 -13.69
C VAL A 93 8.39 -3.08 -13.13
N ASP A 94 7.18 -2.66 -12.80
CA ASP A 94 6.12 -3.54 -12.32
C ASP A 94 5.59 -4.47 -13.41
N GLY A 95 5.41 -3.99 -14.64
CA GLY A 95 5.05 -4.80 -15.80
C GLY A 95 6.06 -5.90 -16.11
N MET A 96 7.35 -5.56 -16.16
CA MET A 96 8.41 -6.54 -16.37
C MET A 96 8.54 -7.52 -15.20
N SER A 97 8.43 -7.03 -13.95
CA SER A 97 8.50 -7.87 -12.75
C SER A 97 7.31 -8.84 -12.66
N GLY A 98 6.14 -8.46 -13.17
CA GLY A 98 4.95 -9.31 -13.17
C GLY A 98 4.93 -10.37 -14.27
N THR A 99 5.82 -10.28 -15.27
CA THR A 99 5.80 -11.15 -16.46
C THR A 99 7.01 -12.05 -16.65
N THR A 100 8.06 -11.87 -15.85
CA THR A 100 9.30 -12.68 -15.87
C THR A 100 9.36 -13.65 -14.70
#